data_AF-A0AAD7VVN9-F1
#
_entry.id   AF-A0AAD7VVN9-F1
#
_cell.length_a   1.000
_cell.length_b   1.000
_cell.length_c   1.000
_cell.angle_alpha   90.00
_cell.angle_beta   90.00
_cell.angle_gamma   90.00
#
_symmetry.space_group_name_H-M   'P 1'
#
loop_
_entity.id
_entity.type
_entity.pdbx_description
1 polymer ?
#
loop_
_entity_poly.entity_id
_entity_poly.type
_entity_poly.pdbx_seq_one_letter_code
_entity_poly.pdbx_strand_id
1 'polypeptide(L)'
;MRVLNVVTGGVKTNIADTRDLPQDSPYNCPEMTDSITRRRRMAERETPMSAEMYAKKVVDDVLHGDSFINHFTRRVNVYHGSWSTRLSLLMNITPRWLVLYAFRIKFKLNGVFEAIRARQEKSKQT
;
A
#
# COMPACT_ATOMS: atom_id res chain seq x y z
N MET A 1 -11.02 -22.04 -17.34
CA MET A 1 -10.13 -21.50 -16.29
C MET A 1 -10.65 -20.15 -15.86
N ARG A 2 -10.77 -19.90 -14.55
CA ARG A 2 -11.21 -18.62 -13.98
C ARG A 2 -10.02 -17.94 -13.32
N VAL A 3 -9.84 -16.65 -13.56
CA VAL A 3 -8.75 -15.84 -12.98
C VAL A 3 -9.35 -14.87 -11.98
N LEU A 4 -8.77 -14.82 -10.78
CA LEU A 4 -9.14 -13.88 -9.72
C LEU A 4 -7.98 -12.93 -9.45
N ASN A 5 -8.28 -11.64 -9.41
CA ASN A 5 -7.36 -10.60 -8.97
C ASN A 5 -7.62 -10.30 -7.50
N VAL A 6 -6.70 -10.73 -6.63
CA VAL A 6 -6.79 -10.46 -5.20
C VAL A 6 -6.15 -9.11 -4.90
N VAL A 7 -6.97 -8.12 -4.52
CA VAL A 7 -6.52 -6.79 -4.11
C VAL A 7 -6.29 -6.80 -2.59
N THR A 8 -5.03 -6.75 -2.21
CA THR A 8 -4.58 -6.95 -0.82
C THR A 8 -4.43 -5.63 -0.08
N GLY A 9 -5.15 -5.51 1.04
CA GLY A 9 -4.97 -4.47 2.04
C GLY A 9 -3.98 -4.88 3.14
N GLY A 10 -4.19 -4.37 4.36
CA GLY A 10 -3.35 -4.71 5.51
C GLY A 10 -3.54 -6.15 6.00
N VAL A 11 -2.48 -6.96 5.87
CA VAL A 11 -2.42 -8.35 6.38
C VAL A 11 -1.19 -8.51 7.26
N LYS A 12 -1.35 -9.18 8.40
CA LYS A 12 -0.30 -9.43 9.39
C LYS A 12 0.66 -10.49 8.85
N THR A 13 1.70 -10.03 8.15
CA THR A 13 2.75 -10.85 7.54
C THR A 13 4.12 -10.23 7.80
N ASN A 14 5.19 -10.97 7.49
CA ASN A 14 6.57 -10.48 7.54
C ASN A 14 7.00 -9.76 6.25
N ILE A 15 6.07 -9.16 5.50
CA ILE A 15 6.35 -8.48 4.22
C ILE A 15 7.15 -7.16 4.37
N ALA A 16 7.34 -6.69 5.60
CA ALA A 16 8.10 -5.47 5.84
C ALA A 16 9.56 -5.65 5.41
N ASP A 17 10.04 -4.79 4.51
CA ASP A 17 11.45 -4.78 4.11
C ASP A 17 12.32 -4.14 5.19
N THR A 18 13.15 -4.95 5.84
CA THR A 18 14.05 -4.53 6.92
C THR A 18 15.41 -4.06 6.43
N ARG A 19 15.74 -4.23 5.15
CA ARG A 19 17.04 -3.86 4.57
C ARG A 19 17.16 -2.36 4.44
N ASP A 20 18.35 -1.83 4.68
CA ASP A 20 18.64 -0.41 4.52
C ASP A 20 18.65 0.02 3.06
N LEU A 21 18.50 1.33 2.86
CA LEU A 21 18.56 1.91 1.52
C LEU A 21 19.99 1.74 0.95
N PRO A 22 20.11 1.46 -0.35
CA PRO A 22 21.39 1.52 -1.04
C PRO A 22 22.06 2.89 -0.85
N GLN A 23 23.39 2.90 -0.69
CA GLN A 23 24.13 4.14 -0.37
C GLN A 23 24.03 5.20 -1.47
N ASP A 24 23.96 4.73 -2.72
CA ASP A 24 23.81 5.51 -3.95
C ASP A 24 22.35 5.93 -4.23
N SER A 25 21.40 5.51 -3.39
CA SER A 25 19.99 5.90 -3.58
C SER A 25 19.80 7.41 -3.39
N PRO A 26 19.08 8.10 -4.30
CA PRO A 26 18.75 9.51 -4.12
C PRO A 26 17.86 9.75 -2.89
N TYR A 27 17.21 8.69 -2.39
CA TYR A 27 16.38 8.69 -1.19
C TYR A 27 17.17 8.36 0.08
N ASN A 28 18.45 8.03 -0.02
CA ASN A 28 19.33 7.87 1.14
C ASN A 28 19.68 9.27 1.69
N CYS A 29 18.74 9.83 2.45
CA CYS A 29 18.88 11.11 3.12
C CYS A 29 18.31 11.01 4.55
N PRO A 30 18.80 11.83 5.50
CA PRO A 30 18.34 11.77 6.89
C PRO A 30 16.81 11.89 7.02
N GLU A 31 16.18 12.71 6.18
CA GLU A 31 14.74 12.97 6.15
C GLU A 31 13.91 11.73 5.79
N MET A 32 14.50 10.75 5.09
CA MET A 32 13.81 9.52 4.68
C MET A 32 13.73 8.48 5.81
N THR A 33 14.58 8.60 6.84
CA THR A 33 14.69 7.62 7.95
C THR A 33 13.35 7.43 8.67
N ASP A 34 12.65 8.51 9.01
CA ASP A 34 11.36 8.45 9.71
C ASP A 34 10.26 7.87 8.81
N SER A 35 10.23 8.28 7.54
CA SER A 35 9.29 7.78 6.54
C SER A 35 9.41 6.26 6.35
N ILE A 36 10.64 5.76 6.19
CA ILE A 36 10.93 4.32 6.05
C ILE A 36 10.59 3.56 7.32
N THR A 37 11.04 4.05 8.48
CA THR A 37 10.77 3.39 9.76
C THR A 37 9.27 3.26 10.00
N ARG A 38 8.51 4.31 9.71
CA ARG A 38 7.04 4.30 9.82
C ARG A 38 6.42 3.29 8.86
N ARG A 39 6.92 3.18 7.62
CA ARG A 39 6.41 2.22 6.63
C ARG A 39 6.72 0.77 7.00
N ARG A 40 7.91 0.49 7.55
CA ARG A 40 8.33 -0.84 8.04
C ARG A 40 7.43 -1.32 9.18
N ARG A 41 7.09 -0.44 10.12
CA ARG A 41 6.24 -0.76 11.28
C ARG A 41 4.73 -0.65 11.01
N MET A 42 4.31 -0.54 9.75
CA MET A 42 2.89 -0.33 9.41
C MET A 42 2.02 -1.53 9.78
N ALA A 43 2.50 -2.75 9.55
CA ALA A 43 1.77 -3.97 9.92
C ALA A 43 1.64 -4.15 11.45
N GLU A 44 2.56 -3.58 12.23
CA GLU A 44 2.50 -3.61 13.70
C GLU A 44 1.52 -2.56 14.25
N ARG A 45 1.39 -1.42 13.57
CA ARG A 45 0.65 -0.25 14.08
C ARG A 45 -0.82 -0.18 13.66
N GLU A 46 -1.19 -0.75 12.52
CA GLU A 46 -2.49 -0.49 11.84
C GLU A 46 -3.47 -1.66 11.93
N THR A 47 -3.40 -2.47 13.00
CA THR A 47 -4.30 -3.61 13.28
C THR A 47 -4.73 -4.43 12.04
N PRO A 48 -3.76 -5.01 11.30
CA PRO A 48 -4.05 -5.75 10.08
C PRO A 48 -4.82 -7.05 10.35
N MET A 49 -5.50 -7.55 9.32
CA MET A 49 -6.13 -8.87 9.32
C MET A 49 -5.08 -9.98 9.55
N SER A 50 -5.41 -11.05 10.27
CA SER A 50 -4.48 -12.19 10.39
C SER A 50 -4.27 -12.87 9.02
N ALA A 51 -3.06 -13.41 8.81
CA ALA A 51 -2.74 -14.13 7.58
C ALA A 51 -3.65 -15.37 7.36
N GLU A 52 -3.98 -16.08 8.43
CA GLU A 52 -4.88 -17.24 8.38
C GLU A 52 -6.28 -16.88 7.89
N MET A 53 -6.89 -15.82 8.46
CA MET A 53 -8.20 -15.36 8.00
C MET A 53 -8.16 -14.87 6.55
N TYR A 54 -7.07 -14.18 6.17
CA TYR A 54 -6.87 -13.73 4.81
C TYR A 54 -6.79 -14.92 3.83
N ALA A 55 -5.96 -15.92 4.14
CA ALA A 55 -5.81 -17.13 3.32
C ALA A 55 -7.12 -17.89 3.18
N LYS A 56 -7.85 -18.08 4.29
CA LYS A 56 -9.17 -18.71 4.28
C LYS A 56 -10.12 -18.01 3.31
N LYS A 57 -10.22 -16.68 3.38
CA LYS A 57 -11.10 -15.90 2.50
C LYS A 57 -10.71 -16.01 1.02
N VAL A 58 -9.41 -16.00 0.72
CA VAL A 58 -8.93 -16.16 -0.67
C VAL A 58 -9.27 -17.55 -1.20
N VAL A 59 -9.06 -18.60 -0.39
CA VAL A 59 -9.44 -19.97 -0.76
C VAL A 59 -10.96 -20.08 -0.95
N ASP A 60 -11.75 -19.47 -0.07
CA ASP A 60 -13.21 -19.47 -0.18
C ASP A 60 -13.67 -18.82 -1.50
N ASP A 61 -13.04 -17.74 -1.95
CA ASP A 61 -13.34 -17.09 -3.25
C ASP A 61 -12.96 -17.96 -4.45
N VAL A 62 -11.88 -18.73 -4.33
CA VAL A 62 -11.45 -19.68 -5.37
C VAL A 62 -12.43 -20.85 -5.46
N LEU A 63 -12.84 -21.41 -4.32
CA LEU A 63 -13.72 -22.58 -4.26
C LEU A 63 -15.18 -22.24 -4.57
N HIS A 64 -15.71 -21.14 -4.03
CA HIS A 64 -17.13 -20.78 -4.11
C HIS A 64 -17.43 -19.65 -5.10
N GLY A 65 -16.43 -19.16 -5.81
CA GLY A 65 -16.58 -18.05 -6.74
C GLY A 65 -17.37 -18.38 -8.00
N ASP A 66 -17.79 -19.63 -8.21
CA ASP A 66 -18.74 -20.03 -9.26
C ASP A 66 -20.20 -20.03 -8.78
N SER A 67 -20.47 -19.57 -7.55
CA SER A 67 -21.84 -19.38 -7.05
C SER A 67 -22.66 -18.51 -8.02
N PHE A 68 -23.96 -18.79 -8.15
CA PHE A 68 -24.89 -18.10 -9.07
C PHE A 68 -24.76 -16.56 -9.05
N ILE A 69 -24.58 -15.99 -7.85
CA ILE A 69 -24.38 -14.55 -7.61
C ILE A 69 -23.08 -14.03 -8.26
N ASN A 70 -21.99 -14.80 -8.20
CA ASN A 70 -20.69 -14.43 -8.74
C ASN A 70 -20.63 -14.60 -10.27
N HIS A 71 -21.37 -15.56 -10.83
CA HIS A 71 -21.53 -15.72 -12.27
C HIS A 71 -22.25 -14.51 -12.89
N PHE A 72 -23.32 -14.03 -12.25
CA PHE A 72 -24.07 -12.85 -12.69
C PHE A 72 -23.26 -11.55 -12.55
N THR A 73 -22.50 -11.41 -11.46
CA THR A 73 -21.72 -10.19 -11.18
C THR A 73 -20.35 -10.14 -11.84
N ARG A 74 -19.89 -11.24 -12.48
CA ARG A 74 -18.56 -11.36 -13.13
C ARG A 74 -17.43 -10.74 -12.31
N ARG A 75 -17.39 -10.98 -10.99
CA ARG A 75 -16.40 -10.37 -10.11
C ARG A 75 -14.99 -10.92 -10.41
N VAL A 76 -14.18 -10.12 -11.10
CA VAL A 76 -12.76 -10.41 -11.34
C VAL A 76 -11.88 -9.97 -10.17
N ASN A 77 -12.22 -8.86 -9.52
CA ASN A 77 -11.44 -8.29 -8.42
C ASN A 77 -12.09 -8.61 -7.06
N VAL A 78 -11.34 -9.23 -6.17
CA VAL A 78 -11.74 -9.51 -4.78
C VAL A 78 -10.84 -8.74 -3.82
N TYR A 79 -11.43 -8.09 -2.83
CA TYR A 79 -10.73 -7.18 -1.93
C TYR A 79 -10.65 -7.80 -0.53
N HIS A 80 -9.43 -8.09 -0.07
CA HIS A 80 -9.18 -8.70 1.24
C HIS A 80 -8.11 -7.96 2.03
N GLY A 81 -8.12 -8.15 3.35
CA GLY A 81 -7.22 -7.44 4.26
C GLY A 81 -7.78 -6.08 4.71
N SER A 82 -7.20 -5.52 5.77
CA SER A 82 -7.66 -4.27 6.38
C SER A 82 -7.59 -3.11 5.39
N TRP A 83 -8.59 -2.23 5.44
CA TRP A 83 -8.71 -1.04 4.59
C TRP A 83 -8.89 -1.26 3.07
N SER A 84 -8.69 -2.46 2.51
CA SER A 84 -8.77 -2.72 1.06
C SER A 84 -10.08 -2.22 0.41
N THR A 85 -11.23 -2.69 0.91
CA THR A 85 -12.56 -2.31 0.39
C THR A 85 -12.89 -0.85 0.66
N ARG A 86 -12.64 -0.36 1.87
CA ARG A 86 -12.96 1.02 2.29
C ARG A 86 -12.13 2.04 1.51
N LEU A 87 -10.84 1.76 1.34
CA LEU A 87 -9.94 2.62 0.59
C LEU A 87 -10.31 2.61 -0.89
N SER A 88 -10.64 1.44 -1.47
CA SER A 88 -11.10 1.39 -2.85
C SER A 88 -12.35 2.25 -3.08
N LEU A 89 -13.31 2.23 -2.15
CA LEU A 89 -14.50 3.08 -2.24
C LEU A 89 -14.13 4.57 -2.10
N LEU A 90 -13.26 4.90 -1.14
CA LEU A 90 -12.78 6.27 -0.94
C LEU A 90 -12.09 6.81 -2.19
N MET A 91 -11.27 6.01 -2.86
CA MET A 91 -10.53 6.42 -4.07
C MET A 91 -11.46 6.72 -5.25
N ASN A 92 -12.63 6.09 -5.33
CA ASN A 92 -13.59 6.35 -6.40
C ASN A 92 -14.31 7.69 -6.24
N ILE A 93 -14.40 8.21 -5.01
CA ILE A 93 -15.17 9.43 -4.70
C ILE A 93 -14.23 10.63 -4.51
N THR A 94 -13.01 10.38 -4.04
CA THR A 94 -12.09 11.45 -3.62
C THR A 94 -11.23 11.93 -4.78
N PRO A 95 -11.13 13.25 -5.02
CA PRO A 95 -10.19 13.80 -5.99
C PRO A 95 -8.75 13.37 -5.70
N ARG A 96 -8.01 13.01 -6.75
CA ARG A 96 -6.65 12.45 -6.64
C ARG A 96 -5.67 13.35 -5.89
N TRP A 97 -5.76 14.67 -6.07
CA TRP A 97 -4.87 15.63 -5.40
C TRP A 97 -5.00 15.58 -3.87
N LEU A 98 -6.22 15.38 -3.36
CA LEU A 98 -6.48 15.32 -1.92
C LEU A 98 -5.93 14.03 -1.32
N VAL A 99 -6.11 12.91 -2.03
CA VAL A 99 -5.52 11.62 -1.65
C VAL A 99 -4.00 11.71 -1.57
N LEU A 100 -3.36 12.28 -2.59
CA LEU A 100 -1.90 12.42 -2.62
C LEU A 100 -1.42 13.33 -1.50
N TYR A 101 -2.14 14.42 -1.21
CA TYR A 101 -1.84 15.30 -0.10
C TYR A 101 -1.94 14.59 1.25
N ALA A 102 -3.01 13.82 1.48
CA ALA A 102 -3.20 13.04 2.70
C ALA A 102 -2.10 11.99 2.88
N PHE A 103 -1.72 11.26 1.82
CA PHE A 103 -0.62 10.30 1.88
C PHE A 103 0.72 10.97 2.14
N ARG A 104 0.99 12.12 1.51
CA ARG A 104 2.21 12.89 1.73
C ARG A 104 2.39 13.24 3.22
N ILE A 105 1.31 13.65 3.89
CA ILE A 105 1.33 13.93 5.33
C ILE A 105 1.45 12.65 6.16
N LYS A 106 0.58 11.64 5.89
CA LYS A 106 0.54 10.38 6.68
C LYS A 106 1.88 9.65 6.68
N PHE A 107 2.60 9.69 5.56
CA PHE A 107 3.89 9.04 5.39
C PHE A 107 5.10 9.96 5.62
N LYS A 108 4.89 11.20 6.09
CA LYS A 108 5.95 12.17 6.42
C LYS A 108 6.92 12.47 5.27
N LEU A 109 6.42 12.47 4.03
CA LEU A 109 7.24 12.65 2.83
C LEU A 109 7.58 14.11 2.53
N ASN A 110 7.11 15.08 3.33
CA ASN A 110 7.37 16.51 3.12
C ASN A 110 8.87 16.82 3.08
N GLY A 111 9.60 16.46 4.14
CA GLY A 111 11.04 16.71 4.23
C GLY A 111 11.84 15.97 3.16
N VAL A 112 11.40 14.75 2.79
CA VAL A 112 12.02 13.99 1.70
C VAL A 112 11.91 14.73 0.37
N PHE A 113 10.72 15.24 0.04
CA PHE A 113 10.53 15.99 -1.20
C PHE A 113 11.28 17.31 -1.22
N GLU A 114 11.40 17.99 -0.08
CA GLU A 114 12.19 19.22 0.05
C GLU A 114 13.68 18.94 -0.15
N ALA A 115 14.22 17.91 0.50
CA ALA A 115 15.62 17.49 0.37
C ALA A 115 15.97 17.10 -1.08
N ILE A 116 15.10 16.37 -1.77
CA ILE A 116 15.31 15.98 -3.17
C ILE A 116 15.30 17.19 -4.09
N ARG A 117 14.35 18.13 -3.92
CA ARG A 117 14.31 19.37 -4.73
C ARG A 117 15.57 20.20 -4.55
N ALA A 118 16.00 20.41 -3.31
CA ALA A 118 17.21 21.17 -3.02
C ALA A 118 18.46 20.54 -3.65
N ARG A 119 18.57 19.20 -3.67
CA ARG A 119 19.66 18.48 -4.36
C ARG A 119 19.61 18.68 -5.87
N GLN A 120 18.43 18.58 -6.47
CA GLN A 120 18.25 18.77 -7.92
C GLN A 120 18.60 20.20 -8.35
N GLU A 121 18.21 21.20 -7.57
CA GLU A 121 18.56 22.60 -7.84
C GLU A 121 20.07 22.85 -7.82
N LYS A 122 20.79 22.28 -6.82
CA LYS A 122 22.26 22.34 -6.78
C LYS A 122 22.91 21.68 -7.99
N SER A 123 22.42 20.51 -8.40
CA SER A 123 22.98 19.79 -9.56
C SER A 123 22.79 20.53 -10.89
N LYS A 124 21.79 21.42 -11.01
CA LYS A 124 21.57 22.23 -12.22
C LYS A 124 22.48 23.45 -12.29
N GLN A 125 23.11 23.84 -11.18
CA GLN A 125 24.01 25.00 -11.11
C GLN A 125 25.48 24.63 -11.34
N THR A 126 25.79 23.34 -11.44
CA THR A 126 27.13 22.79 -11.68
C THR A 126 27.23 22.32 -13.13
#